data_AF-B5YM17-F1
#
_entry.id   AF-B5YM17-F1
#
_cell.length_a   1.000
_cell.length_b   1.000
_cell.length_c   1.000
_cell.angle_alpha   90.00
_cell.angle_beta   90.00
_cell.angle_gamma   90.00
#
_symmetry.space_group_name_H-M   'P 1'
#
loop_
_entity.id
_entity.type
_entity.pdbx_description
1 polymer ?
#
loop_
_entity_poly.entity_id
_entity_poly.type
_entity_poly.pdbx_seq_one_letter_code
_entity_poly.pdbx_strand_id
1 'polypeptide(L)'
;MGAAADDDVDVDNVVATAFFFFDLLDVVVLLEVPAVSEVVVMPYSGRCWILVMDVGLLLVVVLVVTRRDDRVGGMVAYFDDVHVHHCVCDGGPGGGASGLTPAKRFTPARPRHHAPTDHHILQHDDDDDASLLINTTAHMLTESHVVTNTIFSITLATTASPPPSSAVDLPNNPLRPQYAQSTGGQYKQAKRCTAYLVDATIPPSLIPYRAQREAAILKNLGMGRGTSKTPFIEEGVNLNNFMNKAVFGTYNALKDVVGLNDEGEGGQKKGGDNYQSFVFLGANFDGDSPTAAGDAGADAALAVSLMNDICKPRERDGNTAVALAFAPQSSQDDLNAFLSSDGSNDALAMLMKALVQSGANESLAASHIPIMQFARKKKYPLLALAPNPSDLETIRKGGLQSLDGDRRETYVADAQGFIALTQEPKFKLYTDKSLLKDFQPSTTKGGDENAVRAEQGNFFAERILVHEAGATAIAKWATKRPDSLVIAIAPIADVRFMGGLNGRVPRVCQFLNGRSEVDEEAVTTILLNPSAKETLSESKFLRLEIGTAPNNWTYQTKIADYLWFSTMPKVNMLPRMMNEQ
;
A
#
# COMPACT_ATOMS: atom_id res chain seq x y z
N MET A 1 -31.77 47.98 -38.17
CA MET A 1 -32.96 48.05 -37.29
C MET A 1 -32.79 46.92 -36.28
N GLY A 2 -32.39 47.10 -35.03
CA GLY A 2 -32.45 48.26 -34.14
C GLY A 2 -33.12 47.77 -32.85
N ALA A 3 -32.34 47.45 -31.83
CA ALA A 3 -32.70 47.49 -30.41
C ALA A 3 -31.44 47.15 -29.60
N ALA A 4 -30.86 48.19 -29.01
CA ALA A 4 -29.83 48.11 -27.98
C ALA A 4 -30.51 47.84 -26.63
N ALA A 5 -29.89 46.99 -25.81
CA ALA A 5 -30.16 46.88 -24.40
C ALA A 5 -28.84 47.17 -23.68
N ASP A 6 -28.83 48.26 -22.93
CA ASP A 6 -27.82 48.63 -21.95
C ASP A 6 -27.90 47.65 -20.77
N ASP A 7 -26.77 47.03 -20.43
CA ASP A 7 -26.55 46.45 -19.11
C ASP A 7 -25.28 47.11 -18.53
N ASP A 8 -25.50 47.98 -17.55
CA ASP A 8 -24.49 48.54 -16.67
C ASP A 8 -23.97 47.43 -15.74
N VAL A 9 -22.67 47.12 -15.86
CA VAL A 9 -21.95 46.28 -14.90
C VAL A 9 -20.87 47.15 -14.25
N ASP A 10 -21.04 47.38 -12.95
CA ASP A 10 -20.02 47.94 -12.05
C ASP A 10 -18.74 47.09 -12.11
N VAL A 11 -17.64 47.70 -12.58
CA VAL A 11 -16.30 47.13 -12.54
C VAL A 11 -15.49 47.93 -11.53
N ASP A 12 -15.56 47.54 -10.26
CA ASP A 12 -14.61 47.94 -9.22
C ASP A 12 -14.21 46.71 -8.39
N ASN A 13 -13.11 46.08 -8.81
CA ASN A 13 -12.10 45.42 -7.97
C ASN A 13 -11.15 44.60 -8.86
N VAL A 14 -10.27 45.29 -9.60
CA VAL A 14 -9.07 44.66 -10.17
C VAL A 14 -7.98 44.73 -9.12
N VAL A 15 -7.81 43.66 -8.33
CA VAL A 15 -6.56 43.46 -7.57
C VAL A 15 -5.49 43.00 -8.57
N ALA A 16 -4.71 43.95 -9.06
CA ALA A 16 -3.51 43.65 -9.84
C ALA A 16 -2.43 43.11 -8.89
N THR A 17 -2.23 41.79 -8.87
CA THR A 17 -1.04 41.19 -8.25
C THR A 17 0.13 41.28 -9.23
N ALA A 18 0.96 42.31 -9.09
CA ALA A 18 2.21 42.41 -9.83
C ALA A 18 3.31 41.60 -9.12
N PHE A 19 3.86 40.60 -9.81
CA PHE A 19 5.08 39.91 -9.38
C PHE A 19 6.29 40.61 -10.00
N PHE A 20 7.13 41.24 -9.19
CA PHE A 20 8.44 41.71 -9.61
C PHE A 20 9.51 40.68 -9.25
N PHE A 21 10.24 40.20 -10.25
CA PHE A 21 11.50 39.50 -10.04
C PHE A 21 12.62 40.54 -9.97
N PHE A 22 13.31 40.62 -8.82
CA PHE A 22 14.58 41.34 -8.71
C PHE A 22 15.67 40.39 -8.24
N ASP A 23 16.67 40.21 -9.09
CA ASP A 23 17.94 39.58 -8.71
C ASP A 23 18.84 40.62 -8.03
N LEU A 24 19.45 40.20 -6.92
CA LEU A 24 20.60 40.78 -6.22
C LEU A 24 20.67 42.32 -6.12
N LEU A 25 20.28 42.87 -4.96
CA LEU A 25 21.04 43.88 -4.18
C LEU A 25 20.29 44.26 -2.87
N ASP A 26 21.06 44.60 -1.83
CA ASP A 26 20.56 44.98 -0.50
C ASP A 26 19.69 46.26 -0.57
N VAL A 27 18.41 46.14 -0.21
CA VAL A 27 17.48 47.27 -0.07
C VAL A 27 16.93 47.31 1.34
N VAL A 28 17.18 48.41 2.06
CA VAL A 28 16.47 48.78 3.28
C VAL A 28 15.24 49.58 2.86
N VAL A 29 14.04 49.04 3.08
CA VAL A 29 12.77 49.73 2.82
C VAL A 29 12.32 50.39 4.13
N LEU A 30 12.29 51.73 4.17
CA LEU A 30 11.57 52.49 5.19
C LEU A 30 10.13 52.67 4.70
N LEU A 31 9.19 51.99 5.35
CA LEU A 31 7.75 52.17 5.13
C LEU A 31 7.22 53.13 6.20
N GLU A 32 6.76 54.30 5.77
CA GLU A 32 6.00 55.24 6.59
C GLU A 32 4.53 54.80 6.55
N VAL A 33 4.05 54.16 7.62
CA VAL A 33 2.65 53.73 7.73
C VAL A 33 1.92 54.73 8.63
N PRO A 34 0.90 55.45 8.13
CA PRO A 34 0.13 56.36 8.96
C PRO A 34 -0.80 55.54 9.85
N ALA A 35 -0.61 55.67 11.17
CA ALA A 35 -1.40 55.09 12.25
C ALA A 35 -1.38 53.56 12.36
N VAL A 36 -0.48 53.04 13.21
CA VAL A 36 -0.48 51.66 13.72
C VAL A 36 -0.67 51.74 15.23
N SER A 37 -1.58 50.94 15.79
CA SER A 37 -1.87 50.93 17.23
C SER A 37 -0.92 50.03 18.05
N GLU A 38 -0.44 48.92 17.49
CA GLU A 38 0.51 48.03 18.16
C GLU A 38 1.51 47.38 17.17
N VAL A 39 2.77 47.31 17.60
CA VAL A 39 3.82 46.55 16.91
C VAL A 39 4.42 45.56 17.91
N VAL A 40 4.33 44.27 17.61
CA VAL A 40 4.89 43.22 18.46
C VAL A 40 6.12 42.63 17.76
N VAL A 41 7.27 42.71 18.43
CA VAL A 41 8.53 42.14 17.95
C VAL A 41 8.84 40.88 18.76
N MET A 42 8.92 39.73 18.08
CA MET A 42 9.26 38.46 18.74
C MET A 42 10.61 37.93 18.25
N PRO A 43 11.60 37.75 19.14
CA PRO A 43 12.86 37.11 18.78
C PRO A 43 12.70 35.58 18.81
N TYR A 44 12.96 34.91 17.68
CA TYR A 44 13.08 33.46 17.65
C TYR A 44 14.23 33.04 16.72
N SER A 45 15.22 32.34 17.28
CA SER A 45 16.32 31.65 16.57
C SER A 45 16.94 32.42 15.39
N GLY A 46 17.59 33.56 15.66
CA GLY A 46 18.39 34.29 14.65
C GLY A 46 17.58 35.00 13.55
N ARG A 47 16.25 35.08 13.68
CA ARG A 47 15.37 35.86 12.80
C ARG A 47 14.47 36.75 13.64
N CYS A 48 14.25 37.97 13.17
CA CYS A 48 13.34 38.91 13.80
C CYS A 48 12.02 38.91 13.03
N TRP A 49 10.92 38.70 13.73
CA TRP A 49 9.57 38.75 13.16
C TRP A 49 8.89 40.01 13.66
N ILE A 50 8.36 40.81 12.75
CA ILE A 50 7.57 41.99 13.07
C ILE A 50 6.14 41.69 12.65
N LEU A 51 5.24 41.66 13.63
CA LEU A 51 3.81 41.55 13.39
C LEU A 51 3.22 42.97 13.49
N VAL A 52 2.60 43.43 12.41
CA VAL A 52 1.81 44.66 12.39
C VAL A 52 0.35 44.25 12.29
N MET A 53 -0.45 44.64 13.27
CA MET A 53 -1.88 44.35 13.30
C MET A 53 -2.66 45.65 13.14
N ASP A 54 -3.65 45.65 12.24
CA ASP A 54 -4.60 46.74 12.10
C ASP A 54 -6.02 46.26 12.47
N VAL A 55 -6.77 47.11 13.17
CA VAL A 55 -8.09 46.78 13.73
C VAL A 55 -9.14 47.02 12.66
N GLY A 56 -9.24 46.11 11.69
CA GLY A 56 -10.31 46.16 10.69
C GLY A 56 -10.20 45.17 9.54
N LEU A 57 -8.98 44.75 9.18
CA LEU A 57 -8.76 43.74 8.14
C LEU A 57 -7.44 43.02 8.46
N LEU A 58 -7.46 41.69 8.52
CA LEU A 58 -6.26 40.89 8.78
C LEU A 58 -5.37 40.87 7.52
N LEU A 59 -4.52 41.89 7.34
CA LEU A 59 -3.43 41.86 6.36
C LEU A 59 -2.17 41.36 7.08
N VAL A 60 -1.75 40.12 6.77
CA VAL A 60 -0.49 39.57 7.31
C VAL A 60 0.63 39.88 6.31
N VAL A 61 1.45 40.88 6.60
CA VAL A 61 2.70 41.13 5.86
C VAL A 61 3.85 40.45 6.60
N VAL A 62 4.39 39.38 6.02
CA VAL A 62 5.57 38.68 6.57
C VAL A 62 6.82 39.27 5.95
N LEU A 63 7.59 40.02 6.74
CA LEU A 63 8.91 40.52 6.34
C LEU A 63 9.99 39.65 6.99
N VAL A 64 10.76 38.92 6.17
CA VAL A 64 11.88 38.10 6.65
C VAL A 64 13.17 38.90 6.49
N VAL A 65 13.71 39.40 7.60
CA VAL A 65 15.03 40.04 7.61
C VAL A 65 16.06 39.04 8.11
N THR A 66 16.93 38.56 7.23
CA THR A 66 18.10 37.75 7.60
C THR A 66 19.31 38.64 7.78
N ARG A 67 19.82 38.75 9.01
CA ARG A 67 21.08 39.47 9.28
C ARG A 67 22.25 38.49 9.15
N ARG A 68 23.22 38.85 8.33
CA ARG A 68 24.51 38.16 8.20
C ARG A 68 25.52 38.99 8.99
N ASP A 69 25.74 38.60 10.26
CA ASP A 69 26.97 38.78 11.05
C ASP A 69 26.70 39.06 12.54
N ASP A 70 27.34 38.24 13.37
CA ASP A 70 27.27 38.20 14.83
C ASP A 70 28.03 39.35 15.49
N ARG A 71 27.34 40.43 15.90
CA ARG A 71 27.74 41.26 17.05
C ARG A 71 26.50 41.80 17.78
N VAL A 72 26.43 41.49 19.07
CA VAL A 72 25.35 41.89 19.98
C VAL A 72 25.48 43.38 20.31
N GLY A 73 24.47 44.17 19.95
CA GLY A 73 24.26 45.53 20.42
C GLY A 73 22.80 45.69 20.80
N GLY A 74 22.53 45.88 22.09
CA GLY A 74 21.17 46.05 22.62
C GLY A 74 20.57 47.39 22.18
N MET A 75 19.31 47.35 21.75
CA MET A 75 18.50 48.54 21.52
C MET A 75 17.25 48.40 22.39
N VAL A 76 17.08 49.33 23.33
CA VAL A 76 15.88 49.48 24.17
C VAL A 76 15.15 50.69 23.63
N ALA A 77 13.87 50.53 23.27
CA ALA A 77 12.97 51.64 23.02
C ALA A 77 11.84 51.57 24.06
N TYR A 78 11.67 52.67 24.80
CA TYR A 78 10.53 52.90 25.68
C TYR A 78 9.44 53.63 24.89
N PHE A 79 8.18 53.24 25.11
CA PHE A 79 7.02 54.07 24.81
C PHE A 79 6.10 54.09 26.03
N ASP A 80 5.79 55.31 26.48
CA ASP A 80 4.92 55.63 27.62
C ASP A 80 3.44 55.70 27.21
N ASP A 81 2.59 55.41 28.20
CA ASP A 81 1.18 55.79 28.37
C ASP A 81 0.14 55.37 27.32
N VAL A 82 -0.69 54.36 27.65
CA VAL A 82 -2.14 54.37 27.34
C VAL A 82 -2.96 53.67 28.45
N HIS A 83 -4.05 54.34 28.83
CA HIS A 83 -5.01 53.99 29.88
C HIS A 83 -5.80 52.68 29.66
N VAL A 84 -5.96 51.90 30.74
CA VAL A 84 -6.81 50.70 30.81
C VAL A 84 -8.25 51.09 31.18
N HIS A 85 -9.23 50.73 30.33
CA HIS A 85 -10.64 50.68 30.70
C HIS A 85 -11.08 49.23 30.92
N HIS A 86 -11.49 48.91 32.14
CA HIS A 86 -12.13 47.64 32.51
C HIS A 86 -13.55 47.57 31.95
N CYS A 87 -13.91 46.45 31.31
CA CYS A 87 -15.29 46.00 31.20
C CYS A 87 -15.39 44.56 31.72
N VAL A 88 -16.24 44.41 32.73
CA VAL A 88 -16.63 43.17 33.41
C VAL A 88 -17.92 42.68 32.75
N CYS A 89 -18.03 41.39 32.46
CA CYS A 89 -19.29 40.74 32.15
C CYS A 89 -19.42 39.47 32.98
N ASP A 90 -20.33 39.52 33.95
CA ASP A 90 -20.86 38.42 34.75
C ASP A 90 -22.32 38.16 34.33
N GLY A 91 -22.75 36.89 34.38
CA GLY A 91 -24.16 36.52 34.62
C GLY A 91 -24.85 35.65 33.55
N GLY A 92 -25.07 34.36 33.88
CA GLY A 92 -26.06 33.46 33.22
C GLY A 92 -27.50 33.72 33.70
N PRO A 93 -28.36 32.72 33.95
CA PRO A 93 -28.68 31.46 33.24
C PRO A 93 -30.22 31.24 33.06
N GLY A 94 -30.64 30.14 32.41
CA GLY A 94 -32.02 29.60 32.43
C GLY A 94 -32.34 28.75 31.19
N GLY A 95 -33.11 27.66 31.19
CA GLY A 95 -33.87 26.94 32.22
C GLY A 95 -34.98 26.11 31.56
N GLY A 96 -35.07 24.81 31.89
CA GLY A 96 -36.26 23.91 31.83
C GLY A 96 -36.75 23.41 30.46
N ALA A 97 -37.56 22.35 30.31
CA ALA A 97 -37.88 21.16 31.12
C ALA A 97 -38.89 20.30 30.30
N SER A 98 -38.87 18.98 30.51
CA SER A 98 -40.02 18.02 30.56
C SER A 98 -40.71 17.46 29.29
N GLY A 99 -41.03 16.15 29.36
CA GLY A 99 -42.16 15.49 28.67
C GLY A 99 -41.86 14.11 28.03
N LEU A 100 -41.82 13.01 28.79
CA LEU A 100 -42.89 11.99 28.93
C LEU A 100 -43.05 10.97 27.77
N THR A 101 -42.66 9.72 28.05
CA THR A 101 -43.14 8.46 27.44
C THR A 101 -44.54 8.08 27.93
N PRO A 102 -45.27 7.16 27.26
CA PRO A 102 -45.31 5.78 27.79
C PRO A 102 -45.46 4.61 26.78
N ALA A 103 -45.21 3.42 27.34
CA ALA A 103 -45.12 2.06 26.80
C ALA A 103 -46.41 1.37 26.28
N LYS A 104 -46.19 0.24 25.56
CA LYS A 104 -46.87 -1.12 25.57
C LYS A 104 -46.85 -1.74 24.15
N ARG A 105 -46.73 -3.05 23.84
CA ARG A 105 -47.04 -4.32 24.55
C ARG A 105 -46.50 -5.55 23.74
N PHE A 106 -45.98 -6.56 24.46
CA PHE A 106 -46.10 -8.04 24.34
C PHE A 106 -46.30 -8.79 22.98
N THR A 107 -45.28 -9.60 22.60
CA THR A 107 -45.16 -11.08 22.27
C THR A 107 -46.40 -11.98 21.96
N PRO A 108 -46.27 -13.28 21.55
CA PRO A 108 -45.22 -14.06 20.82
C PRO A 108 -45.78 -15.03 19.72
N ALA A 109 -44.93 -15.77 18.97
CA ALA A 109 -45.03 -17.24 18.78
C ALA A 109 -44.05 -17.80 17.71
N ARG A 110 -43.24 -18.78 18.13
CA ARG A 110 -42.56 -19.80 17.30
C ARG A 110 -43.56 -20.93 16.96
N PRO A 111 -43.26 -21.73 15.93
CA PRO A 111 -43.15 -23.16 16.22
C PRO A 111 -41.86 -23.79 15.69
N ARG A 112 -41.36 -24.73 16.50
CA ARG A 112 -40.30 -25.70 16.22
C ARG A 112 -40.85 -26.80 15.31
N HIS A 113 -40.03 -27.31 14.40
CA HIS A 113 -40.08 -28.71 14.00
C HIS A 113 -38.72 -29.36 14.28
N HIS A 114 -38.77 -30.39 15.12
CA HIS A 114 -37.75 -31.40 15.31
C HIS A 114 -37.95 -32.52 14.27
N ALA A 115 -36.83 -33.13 13.85
CA ALA A 115 -36.53 -34.59 13.84
C ALA A 115 -35.65 -34.95 12.60
N PRO A 116 -34.98 -36.13 12.55
CA PRO A 116 -33.66 -36.35 13.14
C PRO A 116 -32.69 -37.14 12.22
N THR A 117 -31.51 -37.52 12.76
CA THR A 117 -30.60 -38.65 12.36
C THR A 117 -29.88 -38.52 11.01
N ASP A 118 -28.57 -38.75 10.84
CA ASP A 118 -27.74 -39.86 11.32
C ASP A 118 -26.28 -39.46 11.60
N HIS A 119 -25.74 -40.00 12.69
CA HIS A 119 -24.31 -40.07 12.96
C HIS A 119 -23.74 -41.33 12.29
N HIS A 120 -22.92 -41.16 11.26
CA HIS A 120 -21.99 -42.21 10.84
C HIS A 120 -20.63 -41.99 11.49
N ILE A 121 -20.35 -42.86 12.45
CA ILE A 121 -19.03 -43.16 13.00
C ILE A 121 -18.23 -43.83 11.87
N LEU A 122 -17.08 -43.25 11.50
CA LEU A 122 -16.01 -43.97 10.84
C LEU A 122 -14.73 -43.78 11.67
N GLN A 123 -14.42 -44.83 12.42
CA GLN A 123 -13.07 -45.16 12.84
C GLN A 123 -12.30 -45.66 11.62
N HIS A 124 -11.07 -45.17 11.43
CA HIS A 124 -9.94 -45.87 10.81
C HIS A 124 -8.71 -45.03 11.18
N ASP A 125 -7.96 -45.49 12.18
CA ASP A 125 -6.85 -46.45 12.11
C ASP A 125 -5.55 -45.77 11.64
N ASP A 126 -4.60 -45.85 12.57
CA ASP A 126 -3.22 -45.38 12.52
C ASP A 126 -2.36 -46.13 11.49
N ASP A 127 -1.14 -45.59 11.31
CA ASP A 127 0.07 -46.19 10.75
C ASP A 127 0.24 -46.21 9.22
N ASP A 128 1.19 -45.40 8.71
CA ASP A 128 2.46 -45.93 8.22
C ASP A 128 3.38 -44.83 7.65
N ASP A 129 4.47 -44.61 8.37
CA ASP A 129 5.71 -44.01 7.88
C ASP A 129 6.37 -44.94 6.86
N ALA A 130 6.51 -44.51 5.60
CA ALA A 130 7.37 -45.18 4.64
C ALA A 130 8.12 -44.16 3.76
N SER A 131 9.39 -43.98 4.13
CA SER A 131 10.45 -43.35 3.36
C SER A 131 10.68 -44.09 2.04
N LEU A 132 10.45 -43.42 0.91
CA LEU A 132 10.75 -43.94 -0.42
C LEU A 132 12.01 -43.28 -0.99
N LEU A 133 13.08 -44.07 -0.88
CA LEU A 133 14.31 -44.02 -1.68
C LEU A 133 13.97 -43.95 -3.17
N ILE A 134 14.43 -42.92 -3.86
CA ILE A 134 14.54 -42.93 -5.32
C ILE A 134 16.00 -43.19 -5.65
N ASN A 135 16.23 -44.40 -6.17
CA ASN A 135 17.49 -44.83 -6.74
C ASN A 135 17.33 -44.90 -8.27
N THR A 136 18.33 -44.31 -8.95
CA THR A 136 18.96 -44.79 -10.19
C THR A 136 18.29 -44.52 -11.56
N THR A 137 18.95 -43.66 -12.34
CA THR A 137 19.40 -43.89 -13.74
C THR A 137 20.46 -42.82 -14.05
N ALA A 138 21.77 -43.07 -13.89
CA ALA A 138 22.68 -43.80 -14.77
C ALA A 138 22.74 -43.25 -16.22
N HIS A 139 23.65 -42.29 -16.45
CA HIS A 139 24.22 -42.04 -17.78
C HIS A 139 25.74 -42.17 -17.69
N MET A 140 26.25 -43.20 -18.39
CA MET A 140 27.65 -43.45 -18.66
C MET A 140 28.22 -42.40 -19.61
N LEU A 141 29.38 -41.81 -19.29
CA LEU A 141 30.39 -41.40 -20.27
C LEU A 141 31.80 -41.57 -19.67
N THR A 142 32.44 -42.65 -20.12
CA THR A 142 33.85 -42.85 -20.50
C THR A 142 34.96 -41.93 -19.94
N GLU A 143 35.83 -42.59 -19.18
CA GLU A 143 37.30 -42.48 -19.05
C GLU A 143 38.07 -41.36 -19.77
N SER A 144 38.94 -40.69 -18.99
CA SER A 144 40.38 -40.63 -19.31
C SER A 144 41.19 -40.20 -18.08
N HIS A 145 42.04 -41.11 -17.60
CA HIS A 145 43.04 -40.87 -16.56
C HIS A 145 44.23 -40.09 -17.14
N VAL A 146 44.61 -38.98 -16.51
CA VAL A 146 45.98 -38.44 -16.59
C VAL A 146 46.45 -38.17 -15.16
N VAL A 147 47.41 -38.99 -14.72
CA VAL A 147 48.13 -38.84 -13.45
C VAL A 147 49.35 -37.97 -13.73
N THR A 148 49.35 -36.74 -13.22
CA THR A 148 50.55 -35.90 -13.14
C THR A 148 50.93 -35.74 -11.67
N ASN A 149 52.03 -36.41 -11.30
CA ASN A 149 52.71 -36.25 -10.02
C ASN A 149 53.37 -34.87 -9.98
N THR A 150 52.96 -34.01 -9.04
CA THR A 150 53.66 -32.76 -8.73
C THR A 150 54.26 -32.84 -7.34
N ILE A 151 55.59 -32.80 -7.30
CA ILE A 151 56.44 -32.79 -6.11
C ILE A 151 56.26 -31.45 -5.39
N PHE A 152 55.84 -31.47 -4.12
CA PHE A 152 55.84 -30.30 -3.24
C PHE A 152 57.21 -30.17 -2.57
N SER A 153 57.92 -29.08 -2.88
CA SER A 153 59.08 -28.63 -2.10
C SER A 153 58.59 -27.72 -0.96
N ILE A 154 58.84 -28.12 0.28
CA ILE A 154 58.59 -27.33 1.49
C ILE A 154 59.81 -26.44 1.72
N THR A 155 59.66 -25.13 1.47
CA THR A 155 60.66 -24.12 1.86
C THR A 155 60.19 -23.48 3.17
N LEU A 156 60.84 -23.80 4.28
CA LEU A 156 60.65 -23.13 5.57
C LEU A 156 61.25 -21.72 5.49
N ALA A 157 60.42 -20.69 5.39
CA ALA A 157 60.82 -19.30 5.61
C ALA A 157 60.34 -18.85 7.00
N THR A 158 61.26 -18.78 7.96
CA THR A 158 61.02 -18.20 9.28
C THR A 158 61.10 -16.68 9.19
N THR A 159 59.97 -16.00 8.96
CA THR A 159 59.86 -14.55 9.13
C THR A 159 59.47 -14.27 10.58
N ALA A 160 60.39 -13.70 11.35
CA ALA A 160 60.13 -13.23 12.71
C ALA A 160 59.15 -12.04 12.67
N SER A 161 57.97 -12.20 13.28
CA SER A 161 56.98 -11.14 13.44
C SER A 161 57.39 -10.17 14.57
N PRO A 162 57.19 -8.85 14.41
CA PRO A 162 57.43 -7.89 15.49
C PRO A 162 56.51 -8.17 16.68
N PRO A 163 56.95 -7.87 17.93
CA PRO A 163 56.15 -8.09 19.12
C PRO A 163 54.89 -7.20 19.13
N PRO A 164 53.75 -7.71 19.63
CA PRO A 164 52.49 -6.96 19.64
C PRO A 164 52.56 -5.75 20.57
N SER A 165 52.05 -4.62 20.09
CA SER A 165 52.10 -3.30 20.74
C SER A 165 51.12 -3.16 21.93
N SER A 166 50.24 -4.15 22.15
CA SER A 166 49.24 -4.11 23.23
C SER A 166 48.79 -5.51 23.65
N ALA A 167 48.44 -5.68 24.93
CA ALA A 167 47.89 -6.93 25.47
C ALA A 167 46.48 -7.28 24.92
N VAL A 168 45.89 -6.39 24.09
CA VAL A 168 44.58 -6.60 23.44
C VAL A 168 44.71 -7.39 22.13
N ASP A 169 45.91 -7.49 21.56
CA ASP A 169 46.17 -8.14 20.27
C ASP A 169 46.57 -9.62 20.37
N LEU A 170 46.27 -10.28 21.50
CA LEU A 170 46.47 -11.73 21.60
C LEU A 170 45.50 -12.44 20.64
N PRO A 171 45.99 -13.30 19.73
CA PRO A 171 45.17 -13.96 18.70
C PRO A 171 44.10 -14.91 19.24
N ASN A 172 44.01 -15.10 20.56
CA ASN A 172 42.99 -15.89 21.25
C ASN A 172 42.62 -15.24 22.59
N ASN A 173 42.06 -14.03 22.59
CA ASN A 173 41.52 -13.43 23.80
C ASN A 173 40.10 -13.99 24.09
N PRO A 174 39.91 -14.87 25.09
CA PRO A 174 38.61 -15.47 25.41
C PRO A 174 37.61 -14.47 26.00
N LEU A 175 38.06 -13.26 26.34
CA LEU A 175 37.22 -12.18 26.87
C LEU A 175 36.78 -11.19 25.77
N ARG A 176 37.20 -11.40 24.52
CA ARG A 176 36.76 -10.55 23.40
C ARG A 176 35.31 -10.90 23.05
N PRO A 177 34.37 -9.94 23.06
CA PRO A 177 32.98 -10.22 22.70
C PRO A 177 32.91 -10.90 21.33
N GLN A 178 32.01 -11.88 21.14
CA GLN A 178 31.89 -12.63 19.88
C GLN A 178 31.72 -11.73 18.65
N TYR A 179 31.05 -10.57 18.79
CA TYR A 179 30.89 -9.60 17.70
C TYR A 179 32.20 -8.87 17.32
N ALA A 180 33.20 -8.87 18.19
CA ALA A 180 34.51 -8.25 17.98
C ALA A 180 35.59 -9.24 17.53
N GLN A 181 35.29 -10.54 17.47
CA GLN A 181 36.14 -11.55 16.87
C GLN A 181 35.99 -11.49 15.34
N SER A 182 36.93 -10.80 14.67
CA SER A 182 37.06 -10.86 13.22
C SER A 182 37.36 -12.30 12.79
N THR A 183 36.49 -12.92 12.00
CA THR A 183 36.66 -14.30 11.47
C THR A 183 37.72 -14.38 10.37
N GLY A 184 38.77 -13.56 10.40
CA GLY A 184 39.81 -13.56 9.37
C GLY A 184 39.39 -12.96 8.02
N GLY A 185 38.41 -12.04 8.01
CA GLY A 185 38.23 -11.11 6.88
C GLY A 185 37.51 -11.63 5.63
N GLN A 186 36.75 -12.73 5.69
CA GLN A 186 35.70 -12.91 4.68
C GLN A 186 34.55 -11.96 4.98
N TYR A 187 34.44 -10.88 4.20
CA TYR A 187 33.28 -10.00 4.22
C TYR A 187 32.00 -10.83 4.02
N LYS A 188 31.28 -11.09 5.10
CA LYS A 188 29.92 -11.63 5.03
C LYS A 188 28.99 -10.43 4.87
N GLN A 189 28.48 -10.25 3.66
CA GLN A 189 27.47 -9.23 3.39
C GLN A 189 26.33 -9.43 4.39
N ALA A 190 25.95 -8.35 5.08
CA ALA A 190 24.82 -8.39 6.01
C ALA A 190 23.59 -8.96 5.28
N LYS A 191 22.91 -9.95 5.89
CA LYS A 191 21.67 -10.51 5.34
C LYS A 191 20.62 -9.40 5.38
N ARG A 192 20.35 -8.79 4.23
CA ARG A 192 19.36 -7.70 4.11
C ARG A 192 17.95 -8.27 4.13
N CYS A 193 17.01 -7.43 4.57
CA CYS A 193 15.61 -7.79 4.60
C CYS A 193 15.05 -7.88 3.17
N THR A 194 14.09 -8.76 2.98
CA THR A 194 13.38 -8.97 1.70
C THR A 194 11.97 -8.38 1.74
N ALA A 195 11.44 -8.09 2.93
CA ALA A 195 10.19 -7.38 3.10
C ALA A 195 10.39 -6.01 3.73
N TYR A 196 9.58 -5.05 3.28
CA TYR A 196 9.58 -3.67 3.74
C TYR A 196 8.14 -3.18 3.94
N LEU A 197 7.88 -2.49 5.03
CA LEU A 197 6.66 -1.68 5.22
C LEU A 197 6.86 -0.32 4.58
N VAL A 198 5.86 0.12 3.81
CA VAL A 198 5.75 1.49 3.35
C VAL A 198 4.92 2.24 4.38
N ASP A 199 5.63 2.97 5.23
CA ASP A 199 5.03 3.77 6.28
C ASP A 199 4.36 5.03 5.69
N ALA A 200 3.22 5.43 6.25
CA ALA A 200 2.45 6.57 5.78
C ALA A 200 2.97 7.92 6.29
N THR A 201 4.24 8.00 6.72
CA THR A 201 4.89 9.27 7.07
C THR A 201 4.86 10.25 5.89
N ILE A 202 5.00 11.54 6.20
CA ILE A 202 5.09 12.60 5.18
C ILE A 202 6.52 13.17 5.21
N PRO A 203 7.41 12.73 4.31
CA PRO A 203 7.18 11.76 3.25
C PRO A 203 7.37 10.28 3.69
N PRO A 204 6.90 9.28 2.92
CA PRO A 204 6.94 7.87 3.27
C PRO A 204 8.35 7.36 3.39
N SER A 205 8.48 6.40 4.27
CA SER A 205 9.73 5.73 4.59
C SER A 205 9.58 4.22 4.46
N LEU A 206 10.72 3.54 4.33
CA LEU A 206 10.77 2.09 4.30
C LEU A 206 11.30 1.56 5.61
N ILE A 207 10.50 0.74 6.27
CA ILE A 207 10.89 0.03 7.49
C ILE A 207 11.18 -1.42 7.10
N PRO A 208 12.46 -1.88 7.15
CA PRO A 208 12.80 -3.26 6.84
C PRO A 208 12.26 -4.21 7.92
N TYR A 209 11.89 -5.42 7.53
CA TYR A 209 11.45 -6.44 8.48
C TYR A 209 12.43 -7.59 8.67
N ARG A 210 12.69 -7.94 9.93
CA ARG A 210 13.27 -9.23 10.29
C ARG A 210 12.30 -10.38 10.00
N ALA A 211 12.85 -11.56 9.73
CA ALA A 211 12.08 -12.79 9.47
C ALA A 211 10.98 -13.09 10.52
N GLN A 212 11.21 -12.78 11.81
CA GLN A 212 10.19 -12.96 12.84
C GLN A 212 8.98 -12.01 12.66
N ARG A 213 9.23 -10.76 12.26
CA ARG A 213 8.17 -9.77 11.99
C ARG A 213 7.44 -10.12 10.69
N GLU A 214 8.16 -10.55 9.66
CA GLU A 214 7.56 -11.04 8.41
C GLU A 214 6.54 -12.14 8.68
N ALA A 215 6.92 -13.18 9.44
CA ALA A 215 6.02 -14.27 9.79
C ALA A 215 4.81 -13.82 10.61
N ALA A 216 5.00 -12.87 11.54
CA ALA A 216 3.91 -12.33 12.36
C ALA A 216 2.91 -11.53 11.51
N ILE A 217 3.37 -10.74 10.54
CA ILE A 217 2.53 -9.96 9.64
C ILE A 217 1.72 -10.89 8.74
N LEU A 218 2.38 -11.84 8.06
CA LEU A 218 1.70 -12.80 7.20
C LEU A 218 0.67 -13.61 8.01
N LYS A 219 1.00 -13.96 9.25
CA LYS A 219 0.05 -14.57 10.18
C LYS A 219 -1.16 -13.68 10.48
N ASN A 220 -0.95 -12.41 10.77
CA ASN A 220 -2.03 -11.46 11.05
C ASN A 220 -2.93 -11.20 9.83
N LEU A 221 -2.36 -11.17 8.63
CA LEU A 221 -3.12 -11.11 7.38
C LEU A 221 -4.00 -12.35 7.20
N GLY A 222 -3.45 -13.54 7.48
CA GLY A 222 -4.20 -14.80 7.50
C GLY A 222 -5.36 -14.81 8.48
N MET A 223 -5.18 -14.16 9.63
CA MET A 223 -6.22 -13.97 10.64
C MET A 223 -7.25 -12.89 10.28
N GLY A 224 -7.04 -12.13 9.21
CA GLY A 224 -8.01 -11.17 8.69
C GLY A 224 -7.94 -9.80 9.32
N ARG A 225 -6.80 -9.42 9.90
CA ARG A 225 -6.64 -8.14 10.61
C ARG A 225 -6.38 -6.93 9.70
N GLY A 226 -6.34 -7.14 8.38
CA GLY A 226 -6.05 -6.06 7.42
C GLY A 226 -4.71 -5.38 7.69
N THR A 227 -4.59 -4.10 7.39
CA THR A 227 -3.39 -3.29 7.64
C THR A 227 -3.77 -1.87 8.04
N SER A 228 -3.19 -1.37 9.13
CA SER A 228 -3.38 0.03 9.53
C SER A 228 -2.85 0.97 8.45
N LYS A 229 -3.65 1.99 8.12
CA LYS A 229 -3.27 3.03 7.15
C LYS A 229 -2.71 4.27 7.82
N THR A 230 -2.75 4.34 9.14
CA THR A 230 -2.20 5.47 9.89
C THR A 230 -0.67 5.49 9.78
N PRO A 231 -0.05 6.69 9.73
CA PRO A 231 1.39 6.80 9.83
C PRO A 231 1.87 6.16 11.11
N PHE A 232 2.99 5.45 11.02
CA PHE A 232 3.78 5.06 12.19
C PHE A 232 4.39 6.34 12.78
N ILE A 233 3.57 7.03 13.57
CA ILE A 233 4.11 7.97 14.54
C ILE A 233 4.63 7.06 15.63
N GLU A 234 5.94 6.81 15.62
CA GLU A 234 6.61 6.40 16.86
C GLU A 234 6.14 7.44 17.87
N GLU A 235 5.26 7.07 18.81
CA GLU A 235 4.80 7.97 19.85
C GLU A 235 6.06 8.48 20.54
N GLY A 236 6.52 9.65 20.08
CA GLY A 236 7.88 10.09 20.31
C GLY A 236 8.06 10.01 21.80
N VAL A 237 9.04 9.21 22.23
CA VAL A 237 9.25 8.79 23.61
C VAL A 237 9.00 9.98 24.54
N ASN A 238 7.74 10.14 24.96
CA ASN A 238 7.37 11.31 25.72
C ASN A 238 7.72 10.99 27.17
N LEU A 239 7.94 12.01 27.99
CA LEU A 239 8.35 11.78 29.37
C LEU A 239 7.37 10.86 30.11
N ASN A 240 6.07 10.89 29.76
CA ASN A 240 5.06 9.98 30.30
C ASN A 240 5.26 8.51 29.87
N ASN A 241 5.68 8.26 28.63
CA ASN A 241 5.98 6.94 28.09
C ASN A 241 7.24 6.37 28.74
N PHE A 242 8.24 7.22 29.02
CA PHE A 242 9.45 6.84 29.76
C PHE A 242 9.15 6.59 31.25
N MET A 243 8.36 7.45 31.88
CA MET A 243 7.89 7.32 33.26
C MET A 243 7.06 6.04 33.43
N ASN A 244 6.12 5.76 32.52
CA ASN A 244 5.31 4.54 32.58
C ASN A 244 6.17 3.28 32.41
N LYS A 245 7.17 3.31 31.51
CA LYS A 245 8.12 2.20 31.37
C LYS A 245 9.00 2.02 32.62
N ALA A 246 9.43 3.11 33.23
CA ALA A 246 10.25 3.10 34.44
C ALA A 246 9.46 2.67 35.69
N VAL A 247 8.19 3.05 35.80
CA VAL A 247 7.32 2.77 36.95
C VAL A 247 6.67 1.39 36.85
N PHE A 248 6.20 0.99 35.65
CA PHE A 248 5.44 -0.26 35.48
C PHE A 248 6.25 -1.40 34.84
N GLY A 249 7.56 -1.19 34.62
CA GLY A 249 8.53 -2.25 34.26
C GLY A 249 8.35 -2.86 32.87
N THR A 250 7.31 -2.50 32.12
CA THR A 250 7.09 -2.95 30.73
C THR A 250 6.43 -1.87 29.89
N TYR A 251 6.98 -1.64 28.70
CA TYR A 251 6.41 -0.73 27.71
C TYR A 251 5.40 -1.50 26.87
N ASN A 252 4.11 -1.37 27.17
CA ASN A 252 3.02 -2.00 26.41
C ASN A 252 2.70 -1.28 25.09
N ALA A 253 3.15 -0.04 24.89
CA ALA A 253 2.86 0.72 23.67
C ALA A 253 3.48 0.12 22.39
N LEU A 254 4.51 -0.73 22.48
CA LEU A 254 4.98 -1.50 21.32
C LEU A 254 4.08 -2.70 20.96
N LYS A 255 3.17 -3.12 21.85
CA LYS A 255 2.19 -4.19 21.56
C LYS A 255 0.92 -3.65 20.91
N ASP A 256 0.53 -2.42 21.26
CA ASP A 256 -0.68 -1.79 20.72
C ASP A 256 -0.48 -1.36 19.25
N VAL A 257 0.74 -0.98 18.88
CA VAL A 257 1.11 -0.57 17.50
C VAL A 257 1.08 -1.73 16.48
N VAL A 258 1.14 -2.98 16.93
CA VAL A 258 1.14 -4.17 16.04
C VAL A 258 -0.28 -4.76 15.88
N GLY A 259 -1.31 -4.09 16.42
CA GLY A 259 -2.68 -4.62 16.42
C GLY A 259 -2.77 -5.98 17.10
N LEU A 260 -1.86 -6.28 18.03
CA LEU A 260 -1.83 -7.55 18.77
C LEU A 260 -2.75 -7.53 20.01
N ASN A 261 -3.19 -6.35 20.46
CA ASN A 261 -4.07 -6.14 21.62
C ASN A 261 -5.38 -5.41 21.27
N ASP A 262 -6.03 -5.74 20.15
CA ASP A 262 -7.22 -5.03 19.65
C ASP A 262 -8.54 -5.42 20.39
N GLU A 263 -8.48 -5.54 21.71
CA GLU A 263 -9.68 -5.54 22.57
C GLU A 263 -9.76 -4.27 23.43
N GLY A 264 -8.90 -3.28 23.21
CA GLY A 264 -9.03 -1.95 23.82
C GLY A 264 -10.34 -1.27 23.39
N GLU A 265 -11.06 -0.67 24.35
CA GLU A 265 -12.44 -0.16 24.30
C GLU A 265 -12.83 0.86 23.19
N GLY A 266 -12.03 1.04 22.13
CA GLY A 266 -12.33 1.95 21.02
C GLY A 266 -11.84 1.51 19.63
N GLY A 267 -11.17 0.35 19.50
CA GLY A 267 -10.80 -0.17 18.18
C GLY A 267 -12.03 -0.76 17.48
N GLN A 268 -12.30 -0.36 16.23
CA GLN A 268 -13.27 -1.08 15.40
C GLN A 268 -12.86 -2.57 15.38
N LYS A 269 -13.79 -3.47 15.73
CA LYS A 269 -13.50 -4.90 15.78
C LYS A 269 -13.07 -5.39 14.40
N LYS A 270 -11.77 -5.58 14.19
CA LYS A 270 -11.19 -6.16 12.98
C LYS A 270 -11.42 -7.68 12.98
N GLY A 271 -12.67 -8.07 12.73
CA GLY A 271 -13.13 -9.45 12.69
C GLY A 271 -14.61 -9.59 13.04
N GLY A 272 -15.26 -10.60 12.47
CA GLY A 272 -16.67 -10.89 12.69
C GLY A 272 -17.41 -11.22 11.38
N ASP A 273 -18.70 -11.52 11.49
CA ASP A 273 -19.51 -11.98 10.35
C ASP A 273 -19.62 -10.95 9.22
N ASN A 274 -19.50 -9.67 9.56
CA ASN A 274 -19.60 -8.55 8.62
C ASN A 274 -18.25 -8.01 8.15
N TYR A 275 -17.14 -8.57 8.63
CA TYR A 275 -15.80 -8.15 8.25
C TYR A 275 -15.21 -9.17 7.27
N GLN A 276 -14.69 -8.69 6.14
CA GLN A 276 -13.96 -9.48 5.17
C GLN A 276 -12.60 -8.84 4.93
N SER A 277 -11.58 -9.67 4.75
CA SER A 277 -10.19 -9.22 4.58
C SER A 277 -9.71 -9.49 3.15
N PHE A 278 -8.95 -8.57 2.60
CA PHE A 278 -8.50 -8.62 1.21
C PHE A 278 -7.00 -8.38 1.14
N VAL A 279 -6.27 -9.26 0.44
CA VAL A 279 -4.85 -9.11 0.20
C VAL A 279 -4.59 -9.05 -1.30
N PHE A 280 -4.05 -7.94 -1.78
CA PHE A 280 -3.69 -7.73 -3.18
C PHE A 280 -2.19 -7.91 -3.37
N LEU A 281 -1.82 -8.94 -4.13
CA LEU A 281 -0.44 -9.17 -4.55
C LEU A 281 -0.26 -8.57 -5.95
N GLY A 282 0.48 -7.47 -6.01
CA GLY A 282 0.85 -6.80 -7.26
C GLY A 282 2.12 -7.40 -7.84
N ALA A 283 2.05 -8.02 -9.01
CA ALA A 283 3.19 -8.63 -9.68
C ALA A 283 3.07 -8.53 -11.20
N ASN A 284 4.20 -8.46 -11.90
CA ASN A 284 4.23 -8.37 -13.36
C ASN A 284 4.79 -9.68 -13.93
N PHE A 285 3.89 -10.49 -14.48
CA PHE A 285 4.21 -11.83 -15.00
C PHE A 285 4.53 -11.84 -16.50
N ASP A 286 4.60 -10.66 -17.13
CA ASP A 286 4.75 -10.47 -18.57
C ASP A 286 6.19 -10.65 -19.07
N GLY A 287 7.14 -11.03 -18.21
CA GLY A 287 8.54 -11.36 -18.59
C GLY A 287 9.38 -10.14 -19.02
N ASP A 288 8.74 -9.02 -19.35
CA ASP A 288 9.36 -7.75 -19.73
C ASP A 288 9.87 -6.95 -18.52
N SER A 289 9.63 -7.41 -17.29
CA SER A 289 10.18 -6.75 -16.11
C SER A 289 11.70 -6.87 -16.09
N PRO A 290 12.47 -5.77 -15.96
CA PRO A 290 13.94 -5.81 -15.96
C PRO A 290 14.54 -6.55 -14.75
N THR A 291 13.73 -6.95 -13.77
CA THR A 291 14.09 -7.88 -12.69
C THR A 291 14.11 -9.34 -13.16
N ALA A 292 13.61 -9.65 -14.36
CA ALA A 292 13.63 -10.96 -15.01
C ALA A 292 15.04 -11.45 -15.41
N ALA A 293 16.11 -10.75 -15.03
CA ALA A 293 17.47 -11.21 -15.21
C ALA A 293 17.82 -12.47 -14.36
N GLY A 294 16.86 -13.05 -13.64
CA GLY A 294 17.05 -14.23 -12.79
C GLY A 294 16.25 -15.45 -13.22
N ASP A 295 14.92 -15.42 -13.13
CA ASP A 295 14.08 -16.60 -13.37
C ASP A 295 12.67 -16.17 -13.81
N ALA A 296 12.28 -16.57 -15.03
CA ALA A 296 10.88 -16.51 -15.44
C ALA A 296 10.04 -17.32 -14.42
N GLY A 297 9.16 -16.64 -13.69
CA GLY A 297 8.34 -17.25 -12.63
C GLY A 297 8.79 -16.95 -11.20
N ALA A 298 9.83 -16.14 -10.97
CA ALA A 298 10.23 -15.73 -9.62
C ALA A 298 9.07 -15.06 -8.83
N ASP A 299 8.25 -14.25 -9.50
CA ASP A 299 7.07 -13.61 -8.91
C ASP A 299 5.97 -14.61 -8.56
N ALA A 300 5.75 -15.62 -9.41
CA ALA A 300 4.76 -16.66 -9.14
C ALA A 300 5.18 -17.53 -7.96
N ALA A 301 6.47 -17.87 -7.89
CA ALA A 301 7.04 -18.59 -6.75
C ALA A 301 6.95 -17.77 -5.45
N LEU A 302 7.28 -16.48 -5.50
CA LEU A 302 7.15 -15.58 -4.35
C LEU A 302 5.69 -15.43 -3.90
N ALA A 303 4.76 -15.23 -4.84
CA ALA A 303 3.33 -15.17 -4.56
C ALA A 303 2.84 -16.45 -3.86
N VAL A 304 3.21 -17.63 -4.37
CA VAL A 304 2.87 -18.93 -3.78
C VAL A 304 3.48 -19.07 -2.38
N SER A 305 4.71 -18.61 -2.15
CA SER A 305 5.32 -18.60 -0.82
C SER A 305 4.53 -17.74 0.17
N LEU A 306 4.19 -16.51 -0.22
CA LEU A 306 3.41 -15.60 0.62
C LEU A 306 2.00 -16.15 0.89
N MET A 307 1.33 -16.70 -0.13
CA MET A 307 0.02 -17.32 0.06
C MET A 307 0.09 -18.53 0.99
N ASN A 308 1.13 -19.37 0.94
CA ASN A 308 1.31 -20.46 1.89
C ASN A 308 1.38 -19.94 3.33
N ASP A 309 2.13 -18.87 3.57
CA ASP A 309 2.32 -18.30 4.91
C ASP A 309 1.08 -17.54 5.40
N ILE A 310 0.42 -16.77 4.53
CA ILE A 310 -0.82 -16.05 4.83
C ILE A 310 -1.94 -17.04 5.14
N CYS A 311 -2.06 -18.15 4.40
CA CYS A 311 -3.15 -19.10 4.60
C CYS A 311 -2.87 -20.15 5.69
N LYS A 312 -1.69 -20.16 6.31
CA LYS A 312 -1.31 -21.11 7.37
C LYS A 312 -2.08 -20.97 8.71
N PRO A 313 -2.35 -19.76 9.24
CA PRO A 313 -2.78 -19.59 10.64
C PRO A 313 -4.18 -20.08 10.96
N ARG A 314 -5.07 -20.18 9.95
CA ARG A 314 -6.47 -20.47 10.18
C ARG A 314 -7.07 -21.14 8.95
N GLU A 315 -7.58 -22.35 9.12
CA GLU A 315 -8.54 -22.91 8.18
C GLU A 315 -9.84 -22.11 8.36
N ARG A 316 -10.19 -21.28 7.37
CA ARG A 316 -11.42 -20.48 7.42
C ARG A 316 -12.63 -21.26 6.90
N ASP A 317 -12.69 -22.58 7.15
CA ASP A 317 -13.77 -23.46 6.68
C ASP A 317 -14.13 -23.29 5.19
N GLY A 318 -13.12 -23.02 4.33
CA GLY A 318 -13.33 -22.78 2.90
C GLY A 318 -13.69 -21.34 2.52
N ASN A 319 -13.68 -20.39 3.46
CA ASN A 319 -13.89 -18.95 3.21
C ASN A 319 -12.60 -18.23 2.76
N THR A 320 -11.67 -18.94 2.11
CA THR A 320 -10.49 -18.34 1.50
C THR A 320 -10.51 -18.59 0.00
N ALA A 321 -10.42 -17.53 -0.80
CA ALA A 321 -10.36 -17.61 -2.27
C ALA A 321 -9.11 -16.93 -2.83
N VAL A 322 -8.71 -17.40 -4.01
CA VAL A 322 -7.64 -16.80 -4.82
C VAL A 322 -8.28 -16.18 -6.06
N ALA A 323 -8.06 -14.88 -6.28
CA ALA A 323 -8.66 -14.16 -7.38
C ALA A 323 -7.60 -13.81 -8.45
N LEU A 324 -7.95 -14.00 -9.73
CA LEU A 324 -7.03 -13.90 -10.86
C LEU A 324 -7.43 -12.73 -11.76
N ALA A 325 -6.66 -11.64 -11.72
CA ALA A 325 -6.95 -10.44 -12.50
C ALA A 325 -6.89 -10.64 -14.02
N PHE A 326 -6.17 -11.65 -14.51
CA PHE A 326 -6.03 -11.92 -15.93
C PHE A 326 -7.16 -12.80 -16.50
N ALA A 327 -7.88 -13.53 -15.64
CA ALA A 327 -8.85 -14.54 -16.06
C ALA A 327 -10.20 -13.89 -16.41
N PRO A 328 -10.72 -14.05 -17.65
CA PRO A 328 -12.03 -13.54 -18.05
C PRO A 328 -13.16 -14.14 -17.21
N GLN A 329 -14.15 -13.34 -16.82
CA GLN A 329 -15.29 -13.80 -16.03
C GLN A 329 -16.09 -14.94 -16.71
N SER A 330 -16.06 -15.03 -18.06
CA SER A 330 -16.63 -16.16 -18.81
C SER A 330 -15.96 -17.52 -18.51
N SER A 331 -14.73 -17.53 -18.01
CA SER A 331 -13.98 -18.76 -17.70
C SER A 331 -14.20 -19.28 -16.26
N GLN A 332 -15.14 -18.69 -15.51
CA GLN A 332 -15.37 -19.05 -14.11
C GLN A 332 -15.78 -20.51 -13.92
N ASP A 333 -16.55 -21.08 -14.86
CA ASP A 333 -16.97 -22.48 -14.80
C ASP A 333 -15.81 -23.45 -15.06
N ASP A 334 -14.88 -23.09 -15.94
CA ASP A 334 -13.67 -23.87 -16.20
C ASP A 334 -12.74 -23.90 -14.97
N LEU A 335 -12.60 -22.76 -14.29
CA LEU A 335 -11.87 -22.68 -13.02
C LEU A 335 -12.51 -23.57 -11.95
N ASN A 336 -13.84 -23.60 -11.85
CA ASN A 336 -14.57 -24.46 -10.92
C ASN A 336 -14.40 -25.95 -11.26
N ALA A 337 -14.44 -26.30 -12.55
CA ALA A 337 -14.20 -27.66 -13.03
C ALA A 337 -12.77 -28.13 -12.72
N PHE A 338 -11.78 -27.26 -12.90
CA PHE A 338 -10.39 -27.55 -12.55
C PHE A 338 -10.20 -27.85 -11.06
N LEU A 339 -10.85 -27.11 -10.17
CA LEU A 339 -10.79 -27.35 -8.72
C LEU A 339 -11.44 -28.68 -8.31
N SER A 340 -12.37 -29.18 -9.11
CA SER A 340 -13.07 -30.46 -8.89
C SER A 340 -12.36 -31.66 -9.52
N SER A 341 -11.28 -31.43 -10.28
CA SER A 341 -10.51 -32.47 -10.96
C SER A 341 -9.64 -33.30 -10.02
N ASP A 342 -9.24 -34.48 -10.47
CA ASP A 342 -8.38 -35.46 -9.77
C ASP A 342 -6.92 -35.00 -9.59
N GLY A 343 -6.58 -33.79 -10.00
CA GLY A 343 -5.22 -33.28 -9.91
C GLY A 343 -4.34 -33.60 -11.12
N SER A 344 -4.85 -34.30 -12.14
CA SER A 344 -4.11 -34.68 -13.35
C SER A 344 -3.53 -33.46 -14.09
N ASN A 345 -2.43 -33.70 -14.82
CA ASN A 345 -1.86 -32.73 -15.74
C ASN A 345 -2.82 -32.42 -16.91
N ASP A 346 -3.67 -33.38 -17.27
CA ASP A 346 -4.69 -33.21 -18.31
C ASP A 346 -5.73 -32.15 -17.92
N ALA A 347 -6.19 -32.15 -16.66
CA ALA A 347 -7.10 -31.12 -16.16
C ALA A 347 -6.49 -29.71 -16.24
N LEU A 348 -5.18 -29.58 -15.96
CA LEU A 348 -4.48 -28.30 -16.10
C LEU A 348 -4.37 -27.88 -17.57
N ALA A 349 -4.05 -28.80 -18.47
CA ALA A 349 -4.00 -28.53 -19.91
C ALA A 349 -5.38 -28.12 -20.47
N MET A 350 -6.45 -28.75 -20.00
CA MET A 350 -7.83 -28.37 -20.35
C MET A 350 -8.17 -26.97 -19.85
N LEU A 351 -7.83 -26.63 -18.60
CA LEU A 351 -8.05 -25.29 -18.05
C LEU A 351 -7.29 -24.23 -18.87
N MET A 352 -6.02 -24.48 -19.18
CA MET A 352 -5.19 -23.56 -19.96
C MET A 352 -5.81 -23.30 -21.34
N LYS A 353 -6.27 -24.36 -22.02
CA LYS A 353 -6.98 -24.25 -23.29
C LYS A 353 -8.25 -23.42 -23.16
N ALA A 354 -9.05 -23.65 -22.12
CA ALA A 354 -10.29 -22.92 -21.89
C ALA A 354 -10.07 -21.43 -21.57
N LEU A 355 -9.05 -21.09 -20.78
CA LEU A 355 -8.65 -19.71 -20.52
C LEU A 355 -8.26 -18.98 -21.81
N VAL A 356 -7.44 -19.61 -22.66
CA VAL A 356 -7.04 -19.04 -23.97
C VAL A 356 -8.25 -18.88 -24.90
N GLN A 357 -9.15 -19.87 -24.93
CA GLN A 357 -10.39 -19.79 -25.72
C GLN A 357 -11.33 -18.67 -25.24
N SER A 358 -11.31 -18.37 -23.94
CA SER A 358 -12.03 -17.22 -23.35
C SER A 358 -11.33 -15.89 -23.62
N GLY A 359 -10.16 -15.90 -24.27
CA GLY A 359 -9.37 -14.75 -24.67
C GLY A 359 -8.38 -14.25 -23.62
N ALA A 360 -8.00 -15.09 -22.65
CA ALA A 360 -6.85 -14.83 -21.79
C ALA A 360 -5.54 -14.93 -22.59
N ASN A 361 -4.52 -14.16 -22.20
CA ASN A 361 -3.19 -14.27 -22.78
C ASN A 361 -2.51 -15.59 -22.33
N GLU A 362 -2.04 -16.39 -23.28
CA GLU A 362 -1.46 -17.73 -23.02
C GLU A 362 -0.19 -17.67 -22.15
N SER A 363 0.74 -16.77 -22.48
CA SER A 363 1.98 -16.59 -21.72
C SER A 363 1.69 -16.17 -20.27
N LEU A 364 0.78 -15.22 -20.10
CA LEU A 364 0.36 -14.74 -18.79
C LEU A 364 -0.33 -15.86 -17.98
N ALA A 365 -1.22 -16.63 -18.61
CA ALA A 365 -1.85 -17.79 -17.98
C ALA A 365 -0.82 -18.84 -17.56
N ALA A 366 0.20 -19.09 -18.40
CA ALA A 366 1.26 -20.07 -18.10
C ALA A 366 2.07 -19.64 -16.87
N SER A 367 2.39 -18.35 -16.75
CA SER A 367 3.06 -17.79 -15.57
C SER A 367 2.24 -17.93 -14.27
N HIS A 368 0.92 -18.11 -14.36
CA HIS A 368 0.03 -18.31 -13.21
C HIS A 368 -0.22 -19.78 -12.84
N ILE A 369 0.35 -20.74 -13.57
CA ILE A 369 0.19 -22.18 -13.27
C ILE A 369 0.51 -22.52 -11.80
N PRO A 370 1.63 -22.04 -11.21
CA PRO A 370 1.95 -22.35 -9.80
C PRO A 370 0.88 -21.86 -8.82
N ILE A 371 0.25 -20.72 -9.11
CA ILE A 371 -0.82 -20.12 -8.29
C ILE A 371 -2.10 -20.95 -8.40
N MET A 372 -2.48 -21.37 -9.62
CA MET A 372 -3.65 -22.21 -9.83
C MET A 372 -3.48 -23.59 -9.19
N GLN A 373 -2.30 -24.20 -9.32
CA GLN A 373 -1.96 -25.46 -8.65
C GLN A 373 -2.00 -25.33 -7.12
N PHE A 374 -1.48 -24.22 -6.57
CA PHE A 374 -1.58 -23.92 -5.13
C PHE A 374 -3.04 -23.86 -4.67
N ALA A 375 -3.89 -23.11 -5.37
CA ALA A 375 -5.31 -22.98 -5.05
C ALA A 375 -6.02 -24.34 -5.09
N ARG A 376 -5.77 -25.16 -6.12
CA ARG A 376 -6.31 -26.53 -6.22
C ARG A 376 -5.85 -27.41 -5.07
N LYS A 377 -4.56 -27.44 -4.77
CA LYS A 377 -3.99 -28.22 -3.65
C LYS A 377 -4.64 -27.85 -2.31
N LYS A 378 -4.94 -26.57 -2.12
CA LYS A 378 -5.59 -26.06 -0.90
C LYS A 378 -7.12 -26.03 -0.97
N LYS A 379 -7.72 -26.45 -2.09
CA LYS A 379 -9.16 -26.36 -2.37
C LYS A 379 -9.73 -24.94 -2.19
N TYR A 380 -8.92 -23.93 -2.49
CA TYR A 380 -9.38 -22.53 -2.49
C TYR A 380 -10.11 -22.22 -3.80
N PRO A 381 -11.32 -21.66 -3.76
CA PRO A 381 -12.01 -21.18 -4.95
C PRO A 381 -11.12 -20.21 -5.74
N LEU A 382 -11.16 -20.36 -7.06
CA LEU A 382 -10.49 -19.48 -8.02
C LEU A 382 -11.52 -18.51 -8.57
N LEU A 383 -11.29 -17.20 -8.46
CA LEU A 383 -12.21 -16.18 -8.95
C LEU A 383 -11.66 -15.53 -10.23
N ALA A 384 -12.43 -15.56 -11.31
CA ALA A 384 -12.14 -14.81 -12.53
C ALA A 384 -12.59 -13.35 -12.36
N LEU A 385 -11.68 -12.41 -12.63
CA LEU A 385 -11.92 -10.99 -12.37
C LEU A 385 -12.06 -10.14 -13.63
N ALA A 386 -11.40 -10.51 -14.73
CA ALA A 386 -11.32 -9.67 -15.92
C ALA A 386 -12.67 -9.63 -16.67
N PRO A 387 -13.09 -8.47 -17.18
CA PRO A 387 -14.18 -8.42 -18.15
C PRO A 387 -13.89 -9.28 -19.39
N ASN A 388 -14.95 -9.67 -20.10
CA ASN A 388 -14.80 -10.45 -21.32
C ASN A 388 -14.04 -9.64 -22.38
N PRO A 389 -13.08 -10.24 -23.12
CA PRO A 389 -12.27 -9.51 -24.10
C PRO A 389 -13.07 -8.81 -25.20
N SER A 390 -14.21 -9.37 -25.62
CA SER A 390 -15.12 -8.73 -26.59
C SER A 390 -15.67 -7.39 -26.10
N ASP A 391 -15.94 -7.29 -24.79
CA ASP A 391 -16.49 -6.09 -24.16
C ASP A 391 -15.39 -5.04 -24.03
N LEU A 392 -14.17 -5.46 -23.67
CA LEU A 392 -13.00 -4.60 -23.66
C LEU A 392 -12.68 -4.05 -25.07
N GLU A 393 -12.79 -4.87 -26.11
CA GLU A 393 -12.60 -4.42 -27.49
C GLU A 393 -13.64 -3.35 -27.90
N THR A 394 -14.89 -3.53 -27.47
CA THR A 394 -15.98 -2.57 -27.72
C THR A 394 -15.68 -1.22 -27.06
N ILE A 395 -15.14 -1.24 -25.84
CA ILE A 395 -14.77 -0.03 -25.08
C ILE A 395 -13.52 0.64 -25.66
N ARG A 396 -12.51 -0.12 -26.06
CA ARG A 396 -11.32 0.40 -26.73
C ARG A 396 -11.66 1.19 -28.00
N LYS A 397 -12.72 0.79 -28.71
CA LYS A 397 -13.19 1.45 -29.93
C LYS A 397 -14.11 2.64 -29.65
N GLY A 398 -14.99 2.55 -28.66
CA GLY A 398 -16.12 3.47 -28.51
C GLY A 398 -16.35 4.06 -27.11
N GLY A 399 -15.45 3.84 -26.16
CA GLY A 399 -15.58 4.27 -24.76
C GLY A 399 -16.56 3.42 -23.95
N LEU A 400 -16.81 3.77 -22.68
CA LEU A 400 -17.67 2.97 -21.80
C LEU A 400 -19.15 2.98 -22.23
N GLN A 401 -19.56 4.06 -22.90
CA GLN A 401 -20.93 4.24 -23.41
C GLN A 401 -21.30 3.28 -24.54
N SER A 402 -20.31 2.75 -25.28
CA SER A 402 -20.54 1.80 -26.37
C SER A 402 -20.89 0.40 -25.87
N LEU A 403 -20.57 0.08 -24.61
CA LEU A 403 -20.98 -1.17 -23.99
C LEU A 403 -22.47 -1.13 -23.65
N ASP A 404 -23.17 -2.23 -23.92
CA ASP A 404 -24.58 -2.39 -23.61
C ASP A 404 -24.89 -2.22 -22.11
N GLY A 405 -26.10 -1.77 -21.78
CA GLY A 405 -26.56 -1.52 -20.40
C GLY A 405 -26.46 -2.77 -19.52
N ASP A 406 -27.02 -3.90 -19.97
CA ASP A 406 -27.08 -5.15 -19.20
C ASP A 406 -25.67 -5.71 -18.99
N ARG A 407 -24.80 -5.55 -19.99
CA ARG A 407 -23.37 -5.90 -19.89
C ARG A 407 -22.65 -5.05 -18.86
N ARG A 408 -22.89 -3.74 -18.81
CA ARG A 408 -22.31 -2.85 -17.79
C ARG A 408 -22.76 -3.21 -16.38
N GLU A 409 -24.04 -3.53 -16.18
CA GLU A 409 -24.58 -3.93 -14.87
C GLU A 409 -23.97 -5.24 -14.34
N THR A 410 -23.49 -6.10 -15.24
CA THR A 410 -22.75 -7.32 -14.84
C THR A 410 -21.44 -6.98 -14.14
N TYR A 411 -20.72 -5.98 -14.65
CA TYR A 411 -19.39 -5.56 -14.17
C TYR A 411 -19.44 -4.49 -13.07
N VAL A 412 -20.44 -3.62 -13.08
CA VAL A 412 -20.56 -2.47 -12.17
C VAL A 412 -21.76 -2.69 -11.26
N ALA A 413 -21.51 -3.23 -10.06
CA ALA A 413 -22.58 -3.42 -9.09
C ALA A 413 -23.13 -2.10 -8.53
N ASP A 414 -22.24 -1.15 -8.24
CA ASP A 414 -22.58 0.16 -7.67
C ASP A 414 -22.30 1.26 -8.70
N ALA A 415 -23.27 1.50 -9.58
CA ALA A 415 -23.16 2.49 -10.65
C ALA A 415 -23.02 3.93 -10.12
N GLN A 416 -23.70 4.25 -9.01
CA GLN A 416 -23.65 5.61 -8.44
C GLN A 416 -22.29 5.88 -7.81
N GLY A 417 -21.78 4.95 -7.00
CA GLY A 417 -20.44 5.07 -6.45
C GLY A 417 -19.34 5.01 -7.52
N PHE A 418 -19.57 4.28 -8.62
CA PHE A 418 -18.64 4.25 -9.74
C PHE A 418 -18.50 5.64 -10.39
N ILE A 419 -19.61 6.36 -10.56
CA ILE A 419 -19.61 7.74 -11.06
C ILE A 419 -18.98 8.68 -10.02
N ALA A 420 -19.40 8.59 -8.75
CA ALA A 420 -18.92 9.46 -7.68
C ALA A 420 -17.39 9.37 -7.51
N LEU A 421 -16.82 8.17 -7.59
CA LEU A 421 -15.37 7.93 -7.48
C LEU A 421 -14.58 8.78 -8.50
N THR A 422 -15.09 8.94 -9.73
CA THR A 422 -14.39 9.72 -10.77
C THR A 422 -14.29 11.22 -10.44
N GLN A 423 -15.12 11.70 -9.51
CA GLN A 423 -15.15 13.09 -9.07
C GLN A 423 -14.28 13.33 -7.83
N GLU A 424 -13.81 12.27 -7.17
CA GLU A 424 -12.99 12.39 -5.97
C GLU A 424 -11.61 12.97 -6.30
N PRO A 425 -11.15 14.01 -5.58
CA PRO A 425 -9.82 14.60 -5.81
C PRO A 425 -8.67 13.59 -5.68
N LYS A 426 -8.78 12.64 -4.73
CA LYS A 426 -7.82 11.53 -4.53
C LYS A 426 -7.75 10.63 -5.76
N PHE A 427 -8.90 10.28 -6.34
CA PHE A 427 -8.97 9.45 -7.54
C PHE A 427 -8.48 10.18 -8.80
N LYS A 428 -8.75 11.48 -8.92
CA LYS A 428 -8.20 12.32 -10.00
C LYS A 428 -6.67 12.35 -9.95
N LEU A 429 -6.11 12.55 -8.76
CA LEU A 429 -4.66 12.49 -8.54
C LEU A 429 -4.08 11.12 -8.96
N TYR A 430 -4.72 10.03 -8.57
CA TYR A 430 -4.35 8.68 -8.99
C TYR A 430 -4.38 8.52 -10.52
N THR A 431 -5.44 9.00 -11.16
CA THR A 431 -5.60 8.91 -12.62
C THR A 431 -4.48 9.64 -13.35
N ASP A 432 -4.23 10.89 -12.97
CA ASP A 432 -3.25 11.78 -13.62
C ASP A 432 -1.79 11.36 -13.36
N LYS A 433 -1.50 10.89 -12.14
CA LYS A 433 -0.14 10.58 -11.70
C LYS A 433 0.23 9.11 -11.83
N SER A 434 -0.76 8.23 -12.00
CA SER A 434 -0.54 6.80 -12.10
C SER A 434 -1.17 6.17 -13.35
N LEU A 435 -2.49 6.08 -13.40
CA LEU A 435 -3.18 5.25 -14.40
C LEU A 435 -2.88 5.67 -15.84
N LEU A 436 -2.95 6.98 -16.14
CA LEU A 436 -2.66 7.49 -17.48
C LEU A 436 -1.18 7.43 -17.88
N LYS A 437 -0.28 7.10 -16.94
CA LYS A 437 1.16 6.91 -17.24
C LYS A 437 1.45 5.54 -17.85
N ASP A 438 0.53 4.59 -17.74
CA ASP A 438 0.63 3.30 -18.41
C ASP A 438 0.07 3.31 -19.84
N PHE A 439 -0.56 4.42 -20.25
CA PHE A 439 -1.09 4.55 -21.61
C PHE A 439 0.05 4.60 -22.62
N GLN A 440 0.00 3.68 -23.58
CA GLN A 440 0.90 3.63 -24.73
C GLN A 440 0.06 3.85 -26.00
N PRO A 441 0.21 5.00 -26.69
CA PRO A 441 -0.59 5.29 -27.87
C PRO A 441 -0.24 4.31 -29.00
N SER A 442 -1.26 3.86 -29.74
CA SER A 442 -1.06 2.90 -30.83
C SER A 442 -0.34 3.54 -32.02
N THR A 443 -0.64 4.81 -32.29
CA THR A 443 -0.01 5.61 -33.34
C THR A 443 1.23 6.32 -32.82
N THR A 444 2.41 5.79 -33.13
CA THR A 444 3.65 6.22 -32.46
C THR A 444 4.34 7.44 -33.07
N LYS A 445 3.99 7.94 -34.27
CA LYS A 445 4.62 9.14 -34.87
C LYS A 445 3.68 9.87 -35.85
N GLY A 446 3.35 11.13 -35.54
CA GLY A 446 2.60 12.02 -36.45
C GLY A 446 1.08 11.84 -36.48
N GLY A 447 0.50 11.11 -35.52
CA GLY A 447 -0.94 10.97 -35.38
C GLY A 447 -1.61 12.29 -34.99
N ASP A 448 -2.84 12.49 -35.46
CA ASP A 448 -3.72 13.58 -35.04
C ASP A 448 -3.83 13.60 -33.49
N GLU A 449 -3.54 14.74 -32.86
CA GLU A 449 -3.60 14.89 -31.40
C GLU A 449 -4.99 14.53 -30.85
N ASN A 450 -6.05 14.77 -31.63
CA ASN A 450 -7.41 14.40 -31.25
C ASN A 450 -7.59 12.88 -31.20
N ALA A 451 -6.94 12.14 -32.11
CA ALA A 451 -6.98 10.68 -32.12
C ALA A 451 -6.25 10.11 -30.89
N VAL A 452 -5.08 10.65 -30.55
CA VAL A 452 -4.34 10.23 -29.33
C VAL A 452 -5.14 10.52 -28.06
N ARG A 453 -5.81 11.67 -27.99
CA ARG A 453 -6.68 12.01 -26.86
C ARG A 453 -7.90 11.10 -26.77
N ALA A 454 -8.48 10.72 -27.89
CA ALA A 454 -9.58 9.76 -27.94
C ALA A 454 -9.12 8.36 -27.49
N GLU A 455 -7.96 7.88 -27.96
CA GLU A 455 -7.36 6.62 -27.50
C GLU A 455 -7.08 6.64 -25.99
N GLN A 456 -6.55 7.75 -25.46
CA GLN A 456 -6.31 7.91 -24.03
C GLN A 456 -7.62 7.86 -23.23
N GLY A 457 -8.69 8.48 -23.73
CA GLY A 457 -10.02 8.40 -23.13
C GLY A 457 -10.60 6.99 -23.13
N ASN A 458 -10.42 6.24 -24.22
CA ASN A 458 -10.85 4.85 -24.32
C ASN A 458 -10.02 3.92 -23.42
N PHE A 459 -8.70 4.15 -23.33
CA PHE A 459 -7.84 3.45 -22.38
C PHE A 459 -8.29 3.69 -20.94
N PHE A 460 -8.55 4.95 -20.58
CA PHE A 460 -9.09 5.29 -19.25
C PHE A 460 -10.39 4.53 -18.96
N ALA A 461 -11.36 4.58 -19.89
CA ALA A 461 -12.64 3.87 -19.80
C ALA A 461 -12.48 2.36 -19.62
N GLU A 462 -11.56 1.75 -20.37
CA GLU A 462 -11.23 0.32 -20.23
C GLU A 462 -10.67 0.01 -18.84
N ARG A 463 -9.64 0.76 -18.39
CA ARG A 463 -8.96 0.48 -17.11
C ARG A 463 -9.91 0.64 -15.92
N ILE A 464 -10.74 1.68 -15.89
CA ILE A 464 -11.70 1.86 -14.78
C ILE A 464 -12.74 0.75 -14.75
N LEU A 465 -13.17 0.22 -15.91
CA LEU A 465 -14.10 -0.91 -15.95
C LEU A 465 -13.42 -2.19 -15.47
N VAL A 466 -12.19 -2.46 -15.91
CA VAL A 466 -11.41 -3.62 -15.44
C VAL A 466 -11.28 -3.60 -13.92
N HIS A 467 -10.95 -2.45 -13.33
CA HIS A 467 -10.84 -2.30 -11.88
C HIS A 467 -12.18 -2.50 -11.17
N GLU A 468 -13.26 -1.95 -11.72
CA GLU A 468 -14.62 -2.08 -11.17
C GLU A 468 -15.16 -3.51 -11.25
N ALA A 469 -14.95 -4.18 -12.38
CA ALA A 469 -15.37 -5.56 -12.60
C ALA A 469 -14.67 -6.52 -11.63
N GLY A 470 -13.37 -6.35 -11.43
CA GLY A 470 -12.60 -7.14 -10.48
C GLY A 470 -13.07 -6.89 -9.04
N ALA A 471 -13.26 -5.63 -8.64
CA ALA A 471 -13.79 -5.30 -7.31
C ALA A 471 -15.19 -5.87 -7.09
N THR A 472 -16.07 -5.78 -8.10
CA THR A 472 -17.43 -6.32 -8.07
C THR A 472 -17.44 -7.84 -7.93
N ALA A 473 -16.60 -8.56 -8.68
CA ALA A 473 -16.50 -10.02 -8.58
C ALA A 473 -16.01 -10.47 -7.20
N ILE A 474 -14.97 -9.82 -6.66
CA ILE A 474 -14.45 -10.05 -5.30
C ILE A 474 -15.54 -9.79 -4.25
N ALA A 475 -16.17 -8.62 -4.30
CA ALA A 475 -17.18 -8.21 -3.32
C ALA A 475 -18.42 -9.12 -3.35
N LYS A 476 -18.91 -9.52 -4.54
CA LYS A 476 -20.02 -10.47 -4.69
C LYS A 476 -19.72 -11.84 -4.07
N TRP A 477 -18.47 -12.29 -4.13
CA TRP A 477 -18.07 -13.55 -3.51
C TRP A 477 -17.90 -13.41 -1.99
N ALA A 478 -17.24 -12.35 -1.55
CA ALA A 478 -16.89 -12.09 -0.16
C ALA A 478 -18.11 -11.78 0.71
N THR A 479 -19.04 -10.95 0.24
CA THR A 479 -20.24 -10.56 1.02
C THR A 479 -21.21 -11.72 1.28
N LYS A 480 -21.11 -12.82 0.53
CA LYS A 480 -21.88 -14.05 0.76
C LYS A 480 -21.24 -14.96 1.82
N ARG A 481 -20.03 -14.63 2.29
CA ARG A 481 -19.23 -15.47 3.18
C ARG A 481 -18.70 -14.65 4.36
N PRO A 482 -19.20 -14.90 5.59
CA PRO A 482 -18.68 -14.23 6.77
C PRO A 482 -17.21 -14.56 6.97
N ASP A 483 -16.44 -13.59 7.50
CA ASP A 483 -15.01 -13.78 7.82
C ASP A 483 -14.18 -14.30 6.63
N SER A 484 -14.49 -13.84 5.41
CA SER A 484 -13.80 -14.30 4.22
C SER A 484 -12.45 -13.62 3.99
N LEU A 485 -11.52 -14.37 3.39
CA LEU A 485 -10.22 -13.88 2.92
C LEU A 485 -10.14 -14.03 1.42
N VAL A 486 -9.93 -12.94 0.70
CA VAL A 486 -9.64 -12.99 -0.73
C VAL A 486 -8.21 -12.54 -0.97
N ILE A 487 -7.39 -13.42 -1.55
CA ILE A 487 -6.06 -13.07 -2.04
C ILE A 487 -6.14 -12.87 -3.54
N ALA A 488 -6.00 -11.63 -4.01
CA ALA A 488 -6.08 -11.28 -5.42
C ALA A 488 -4.69 -11.05 -6.00
N ILE A 489 -4.43 -11.69 -7.14
CA ILE A 489 -3.20 -11.53 -7.92
C ILE A 489 -3.50 -10.63 -9.10
N ALA A 490 -2.78 -9.51 -9.19
CA ALA A 490 -3.00 -8.49 -10.22
C ALA A 490 -1.71 -7.81 -10.66
N PRO A 491 -1.69 -7.17 -11.84
CA PRO A 491 -0.56 -6.33 -12.26
C PRO A 491 -0.25 -5.23 -11.25
N ILE A 492 1.03 -4.85 -11.10
CA ILE A 492 1.44 -3.77 -10.19
C ILE A 492 0.69 -2.46 -10.51
N ALA A 493 0.47 -2.19 -11.80
CA ALA A 493 -0.27 -1.02 -12.27
C ALA A 493 -1.70 -0.91 -11.69
N ASP A 494 -2.30 -2.04 -11.32
CA ASP A 494 -3.71 -2.13 -10.89
C ASP A 494 -3.92 -2.10 -9.39
N VAL A 495 -2.84 -2.20 -8.63
CA VAL A 495 -2.89 -2.25 -7.17
C VAL A 495 -2.10 -1.12 -6.51
N ARG A 496 -1.19 -0.47 -7.24
CA ARG A 496 -0.41 0.64 -6.71
C ARG A 496 -1.28 1.86 -6.42
N PHE A 497 -0.92 2.60 -5.38
CA PHE A 497 -1.56 3.85 -4.96
C PHE A 497 -3.06 3.77 -4.63
N MET A 498 -3.56 2.59 -4.23
CA MET A 498 -4.94 2.39 -3.72
C MET A 498 -6.07 2.97 -4.60
N GLY A 499 -5.83 3.25 -5.88
CA GLY A 499 -6.84 3.80 -6.80
C GLY A 499 -7.37 2.79 -7.82
N GLY A 500 -6.78 1.61 -7.87
CA GLY A 500 -7.17 0.55 -8.79
C GLY A 500 -8.30 -0.31 -8.24
N LEU A 501 -8.22 -1.62 -8.50
CA LEU A 501 -9.27 -2.56 -8.08
C LEU A 501 -9.37 -2.69 -6.56
N ASN A 502 -8.24 -2.58 -5.87
CA ASN A 502 -8.13 -2.64 -4.41
C ASN A 502 -8.85 -1.48 -3.69
N GLY A 503 -8.77 -0.26 -4.23
CA GLY A 503 -9.45 0.91 -3.65
C GLY A 503 -10.98 0.88 -3.76
N ARG A 504 -11.52 0.05 -4.66
CA ARG A 504 -12.96 -0.02 -4.94
C ARG A 504 -13.69 -1.04 -4.07
N VAL A 505 -12.99 -2.07 -3.59
CA VAL A 505 -13.59 -3.20 -2.87
C VAL A 505 -14.39 -2.78 -1.63
N PRO A 506 -13.90 -1.87 -0.75
CA PRO A 506 -14.66 -1.50 0.44
C PRO A 506 -16.03 -0.90 0.11
N ARG A 507 -16.05 0.06 -0.83
CA ARG A 507 -17.29 0.68 -1.32
C ARG A 507 -18.26 -0.35 -1.88
N VAL A 508 -17.78 -1.25 -2.74
CA VAL A 508 -18.67 -2.25 -3.37
C VAL A 508 -19.19 -3.27 -2.35
N CYS A 509 -18.38 -3.64 -1.34
CA CYS A 509 -18.85 -4.50 -0.24
C CYS A 509 -19.95 -3.82 0.57
N GLN A 510 -19.78 -2.54 0.91
CA GLN A 510 -20.80 -1.74 1.62
C GLN A 510 -22.09 -1.59 0.80
N PHE A 511 -21.98 -1.41 -0.52
CA PHE A 511 -23.14 -1.34 -1.40
C PHE A 511 -23.91 -2.68 -1.45
N LEU A 512 -23.19 -3.80 -1.64
CA LEU A 512 -23.80 -5.14 -1.74
C LEU A 512 -24.34 -5.64 -0.40
N ASN A 513 -23.73 -5.21 0.72
CA ASN A 513 -24.17 -5.53 2.06
C ASN A 513 -24.03 -4.27 2.93
N GLY A 514 -25.15 -3.57 3.18
CA GLY A 514 -25.17 -2.36 4.00
C GLY A 514 -24.77 -2.55 5.47
N ARG A 515 -24.52 -3.80 5.92
CA ARG A 515 -23.93 -4.11 7.23
C ARG A 515 -22.44 -4.41 7.18
N SER A 516 -21.84 -4.41 5.99
CA SER A 516 -20.42 -4.66 5.79
C SER A 516 -19.59 -3.64 6.57
N GLU A 517 -18.66 -4.14 7.38
CA GLU A 517 -17.70 -3.34 8.14
C GLU A 517 -16.35 -3.20 7.39
N VAL A 518 -16.32 -3.64 6.12
CA VAL A 518 -15.14 -3.49 5.26
C VAL A 518 -14.85 -2.02 4.98
N ASP A 519 -13.65 -1.60 5.33
CA ASP A 519 -13.09 -0.26 5.11
C ASP A 519 -11.76 -0.35 4.33
N GLU A 520 -11.03 0.77 4.22
CA GLU A 520 -9.70 0.76 3.58
C GLU A 520 -8.68 -0.09 4.36
N GLU A 521 -8.84 -0.26 5.68
CA GLU A 521 -7.91 -1.04 6.50
C GLU A 521 -8.05 -2.55 6.26
N ALA A 522 -9.24 -3.01 5.90
CA ALA A 522 -9.49 -4.39 5.48
C ALA A 522 -8.72 -4.80 4.20
N VAL A 523 -8.20 -3.83 3.46
CA VAL A 523 -7.48 -4.02 2.19
C VAL A 523 -5.98 -3.87 2.40
N THR A 524 -5.24 -4.95 2.23
CA THR A 524 -3.78 -4.97 2.25
C THR A 524 -3.22 -5.06 0.84
N THR A 525 -2.18 -4.28 0.54
CA THR A 525 -1.46 -4.28 -0.74
C THR A 525 0.00 -4.67 -0.56
N ILE A 526 0.46 -5.65 -1.33
CA ILE A 526 1.84 -6.12 -1.34
C ILE A 526 2.35 -6.09 -2.78
N LEU A 527 3.39 -5.31 -3.07
CA LEU A 527 4.05 -5.35 -4.38
C LEU A 527 5.19 -6.35 -4.36
N LEU A 528 5.20 -7.26 -5.33
CA LEU A 528 6.20 -8.30 -5.50
C LEU A 528 7.26 -7.83 -6.51
N ASN A 529 8.52 -7.86 -6.10
CA ASN A 529 9.68 -7.43 -6.88
C ASN A 529 9.52 -6.11 -7.65
N PRO A 530 8.93 -5.05 -7.06
CA PRO A 530 8.68 -3.82 -7.80
C PRO A 530 9.99 -3.15 -8.24
N SER A 531 9.99 -2.65 -9.47
CA SER A 531 11.07 -1.85 -10.05
C SER A 531 10.73 -0.36 -10.06
N ALA A 532 11.76 0.49 -10.18
CA ALA A 532 11.58 1.94 -10.27
C ALA A 532 10.59 2.35 -11.39
N LYS A 533 10.68 1.71 -12.57
CA LYS A 533 9.78 1.94 -13.70
C LYS A 533 8.32 1.59 -13.35
N GLU A 534 8.09 0.43 -12.74
CA GLU A 534 6.75 -0.04 -12.36
C GLU A 534 6.14 0.81 -11.24
N THR A 535 6.98 1.46 -10.43
CA THR A 535 6.53 2.48 -9.46
C THR A 535 6.35 3.88 -10.07
N LEU A 536 6.58 4.06 -11.37
CA LEU A 536 6.57 5.36 -12.07
C LEU A 536 7.60 6.36 -11.53
N SER A 537 8.76 5.86 -11.16
CA SER A 537 9.94 6.67 -10.87
C SER A 537 10.76 6.86 -12.13
N GLU A 538 11.13 8.10 -12.41
CA GLU A 538 12.11 8.44 -13.46
C GLU A 538 13.56 8.21 -13.00
N SER A 539 13.75 8.01 -11.69
CA SER A 539 15.05 7.76 -11.08
C SER A 539 15.31 6.26 -10.92
N LYS A 540 16.47 5.90 -10.34
CA LYS A 540 16.77 4.51 -9.97
C LYS A 540 16.07 4.07 -8.68
N PHE A 541 15.50 5.01 -7.92
CA PHE A 541 14.80 4.75 -6.67
C PHE A 541 13.34 4.37 -6.92
N LEU A 542 12.75 3.55 -6.06
CA LEU A 542 11.31 3.33 -6.05
C LEU A 542 10.59 4.63 -5.72
N ARG A 543 9.47 4.88 -6.38
CA ARG A 543 8.55 5.95 -5.98
C ARG A 543 7.57 5.39 -4.97
N LEU A 544 7.61 5.90 -3.75
CA LEU A 544 6.79 5.39 -2.65
C LEU A 544 5.41 6.06 -2.55
N GLU A 545 5.15 7.09 -3.35
CA GLU A 545 3.97 7.94 -3.19
C GLU A 545 3.59 8.78 -4.43
N ILE A 546 2.34 9.22 -4.42
CA ILE A 546 1.82 10.32 -5.25
C ILE A 546 1.19 11.39 -4.34
N GLY A 547 1.06 12.62 -4.82
CA GLY A 547 0.42 13.71 -4.07
C GLY A 547 1.34 14.49 -3.12
N THR A 548 2.62 14.63 -3.48
CA THR A 548 3.61 15.35 -2.64
C THR A 548 3.65 16.86 -2.88
N ALA A 549 2.81 17.39 -3.77
CA ALA A 549 2.80 18.82 -4.05
C ALA A 549 2.00 19.55 -2.95
N PRO A 550 2.35 20.81 -2.62
CA PRO A 550 1.67 21.55 -1.56
C PRO A 550 0.15 21.65 -1.73
N ASN A 551 -0.35 21.61 -2.97
CA ASN A 551 -1.77 21.70 -3.28
C ASN A 551 -2.51 20.35 -3.25
N ASN A 552 -1.83 19.22 -3.07
CA ASN A 552 -2.45 17.88 -3.05
C ASN A 552 -1.95 16.96 -1.93
N TRP A 553 -1.22 17.50 -0.95
CA TRP A 553 -0.70 16.76 0.20
C TRP A 553 -1.79 16.07 1.03
N THR A 554 -3.00 16.63 1.09
CA THR A 554 -4.17 16.03 1.76
C THR A 554 -4.64 14.73 1.10
N TYR A 555 -4.26 14.51 -0.16
CA TYR A 555 -4.62 13.33 -0.95
C TYR A 555 -3.41 12.43 -1.22
N GLN A 556 -2.30 12.67 -0.51
CA GLN A 556 -1.10 11.87 -0.62
C GLN A 556 -1.44 10.40 -0.42
N THR A 557 -0.98 9.56 -1.34
CA THR A 557 -1.27 8.13 -1.31
C THR A 557 0.03 7.36 -1.49
N LYS A 558 0.30 6.46 -0.53
CA LYS A 558 1.46 5.56 -0.58
C LYS A 558 1.29 4.51 -1.68
N ILE A 559 2.40 3.99 -2.19
CA ILE A 559 2.40 3.06 -3.31
C ILE A 559 1.73 1.72 -2.99
N ALA A 560 1.95 1.21 -1.80
CA ALA A 560 1.35 -0.02 -1.28
C ALA A 560 1.54 -0.03 0.25
N ASP A 561 1.06 -1.06 0.93
CA ASP A 561 1.38 -1.28 2.34
C ASP A 561 2.75 -1.94 2.49
N TYR A 562 3.04 -2.93 1.65
CA TYR A 562 4.27 -3.71 1.74
C TYR A 562 4.95 -3.83 0.38
N LEU A 563 6.29 -3.88 0.41
CA LEU A 563 7.12 -4.26 -0.72
C LEU A 563 7.84 -5.56 -0.36
N TRP A 564 7.75 -6.56 -1.23
CA TRP A 564 8.34 -7.87 -1.01
C TRP A 564 9.21 -8.27 -2.19
N PHE A 565 10.43 -8.72 -1.90
CA PHE A 565 11.39 -9.11 -2.92
C PHE A 565 11.77 -10.59 -2.76
N SER A 566 11.92 -11.29 -3.88
CA SER A 566 12.42 -12.68 -3.91
C SER A 566 13.92 -12.73 -3.63
N THR A 567 14.63 -11.66 -3.99
CA THR A 567 16.06 -11.46 -3.75
C THR A 567 16.29 -10.09 -3.15
N MET A 568 17.43 -9.89 -2.49
CA MET A 568 17.71 -8.60 -1.86
C MET A 568 17.74 -7.47 -2.91
N PRO A 569 16.91 -6.42 -2.75
CA PRO A 569 16.90 -5.29 -3.68
C PRO A 569 18.24 -4.54 -3.65
N LYS A 570 18.59 -3.89 -4.78
CA LYS A 570 19.77 -3.02 -4.86
C LYS A 570 19.61 -1.85 -3.88
N VAL A 571 20.68 -1.50 -3.17
CA VAL A 571 20.63 -0.46 -2.12
C VAL A 571 20.17 0.89 -2.66
N ASN A 572 20.64 1.25 -3.85
CA ASN A 572 20.28 2.48 -4.54
C ASN A 572 18.86 2.46 -5.16
N MET A 573 18.11 1.37 -4.97
CA MET A 573 16.70 1.28 -5.35
C MET A 573 15.78 1.70 -4.19
N LEU A 574 16.22 1.56 -2.95
CA LEU A 574 15.40 1.81 -1.76
C LEU A 574 15.65 3.23 -1.22
N PRO A 575 14.75 4.19 -1.46
CA PRO A 575 14.87 5.51 -0.85
C PRO A 575 14.45 5.46 0.64
N ARG A 576 14.95 6.42 1.42
CA ARG A 576 14.43 6.75 2.77
C ARG A 576 14.24 5.53 3.68
N MET A 577 15.23 4.64 3.73
CA MET A 577 15.23 3.53 4.68
C MET A 577 15.37 4.08 6.10
N MET A 578 14.43 3.73 6.97
CA MET A 578 14.59 3.92 8.42
C MET A 578 15.32 2.71 9.01
N ASN A 579 16.17 2.96 10.01
CA ASN A 579 16.74 1.87 10.79
C ASN A 579 15.61 1.18 11.56
N GLU A 580 15.62 -0.15 11.60
CA GLU A 580 14.91 -0.86 12.68
C GLU A 580 15.58 -0.44 13.98
N GLN A 581 14.89 0.35 14.81
CA GLN A 581 15.29 0.56 16.20
C GLN A 581 15.24 -0.77 16.97
#